data_AF-A0A959NXD3-F1
#
_entry.id   AF-A0A959NXD3-F1
#
_cell.length_a   1.000
_cell.length_b   1.000
_cell.length_c   1.000
_cell.angle_alpha   90.00
_cell.angle_beta   90.00
_cell.angle_gamma   90.00
#
_symmetry.space_group_name_H-M   'P 1'
#
loop_
_entity.id
_entity.type
_entity.pdbx_description
1 polymer ?
#
loop_
_entity_poly.entity_id
_entity_poly.type
_entity_poly.pdbx_seq_one_letter_code
_entity_poly.pdbx_strand_id
1 'polypeptide(L)'
;MPNQTKALTQINDVLFKLKKANFNCSTVEKKQYNYETTAVKNNQKIKVQVYFGKKGVKTVLQGNNLSAEYQEIQSIVNGNILMDFKVDNQLQKNYDEYIGTDETGKGDYFGPLVVAAMFVNKDIQEELLELDVRDSKELTDYKIDGIAKKIKKKFPKNFSVIVIEPEKYNKLYEKFKNVNHLLNWAHSKVVENVFKLNP
;
A
#
# COMPACT_ATOMS: atom_id res chain seq x y z
N MET A 1 10.74 1.76 31.16
CA MET A 1 9.66 2.69 31.55
C MET A 1 9.34 3.82 30.54
N PRO A 2 10.21 4.28 29.61
CA PRO A 2 9.87 5.39 28.70
C PRO A 2 8.66 5.13 27.78
N ASN A 3 8.54 3.90 27.26
CA ASN A 3 7.48 3.55 26.32
C ASN A 3 6.09 3.47 26.98
N GLN A 4 6.03 3.20 28.29
CA GLN A 4 4.76 3.17 29.02
C GLN A 4 4.22 4.61 29.19
N THR A 5 5.06 5.58 29.53
CA THR A 5 4.69 6.99 29.59
C THR A 5 4.27 7.50 28.21
N LYS A 6 5.02 7.16 27.15
CA LYS A 6 4.65 7.50 25.76
C LYS A 6 3.28 6.93 25.37
N ALA A 7 3.00 5.68 25.72
CA ALA A 7 1.71 5.05 25.45
C ALA A 7 0.55 5.73 26.20
N LEU A 8 0.78 6.17 27.44
CA LEU A 8 -0.20 6.92 28.21
C LEU A 8 -0.49 8.30 27.60
N THR A 9 0.54 9.03 27.17
CA THR A 9 0.36 10.30 26.46
C THR A 9 -0.43 10.08 25.17
N GLN A 10 -0.04 9.08 24.36
CA GLN A 10 -0.68 8.80 23.09
C GLN A 10 -2.15 8.40 23.23
N ILE A 11 -2.52 7.56 24.21
CA ILE A 11 -3.92 7.19 24.40
C ILE A 11 -4.77 8.35 24.91
N ASN A 12 -4.20 9.25 25.73
CA ASN A 12 -4.90 10.45 26.19
C ASN A 12 -5.12 11.45 25.04
N ASP A 13 -4.13 11.62 24.16
CA ASP A 13 -4.26 12.45 22.96
C ASP A 13 -5.35 11.90 22.02
N VAL A 14 -5.38 10.58 21.82
CA VAL A 14 -6.43 9.92 21.03
C VAL A 14 -7.79 10.10 21.70
N LEU A 15 -7.91 9.89 23.02
CA LEU A 15 -9.15 10.09 23.76
C LEU A 15 -9.68 11.53 23.60
N PHE A 16 -8.81 12.53 23.67
CA PHE A 16 -9.17 13.93 23.46
C PHE A 16 -9.73 14.17 22.04
N LYS A 17 -9.05 13.64 21.01
CA LYS A 17 -9.51 13.75 19.62
C LYS A 17 -10.83 13.01 19.37
N LEU A 18 -11.02 11.84 19.96
CA LEU A 18 -12.26 11.06 19.84
C LEU A 18 -13.46 11.76 20.47
N LYS A 19 -13.28 12.37 21.65
CA LYS A 19 -14.32 13.20 22.27
C LYS A 19 -14.69 14.40 21.39
N LYS A 20 -13.71 15.04 20.75
CA LYS A 20 -13.95 16.13 19.78
C LYS A 20 -14.70 15.67 18.52
N ALA A 21 -14.53 14.40 18.13
CA ALA A 21 -15.24 13.76 17.02
C ALA A 21 -16.60 13.13 17.42
N ASN A 22 -17.15 13.52 18.57
CA ASN A 22 -18.44 13.07 19.11
C ASN A 22 -18.54 11.56 19.39
N PHE A 23 -17.42 10.91 19.79
CA PHE A 23 -17.46 9.55 20.31
C PHE A 23 -17.68 9.54 21.82
N ASN A 24 -18.60 8.67 22.28
CA ASN A 24 -18.74 8.35 23.69
C ASN A 24 -17.62 7.38 24.07
N CYS A 25 -16.65 7.87 24.84
CA CYS A 25 -15.46 7.09 25.19
C CYS A 25 -15.47 6.66 26.66
N SER A 26 -15.09 5.41 26.94
CA SER A 26 -14.84 4.94 28.31
C SER A 26 -13.58 5.58 28.89
N THR A 27 -13.41 5.46 30.21
CA THR A 27 -12.14 5.80 30.86
C THR A 27 -11.00 4.93 30.32
N VAL A 28 -9.78 5.44 30.43
CA VAL A 28 -8.57 4.71 30.03
C VAL A 28 -8.24 3.68 31.11
N GLU A 29 -8.22 2.42 30.74
CA GLU A 29 -7.79 1.32 31.61
C GLU A 29 -6.34 0.93 31.30
N LYS A 30 -5.56 0.65 32.35
CA LYS A 30 -4.21 0.09 32.21
C LYS A 30 -4.29 -1.43 32.35
N LYS A 31 -3.76 -2.16 31.36
CA LYS A 31 -3.51 -3.61 31.40
C LYS A 31 -2.01 -3.89 31.49
N GLN A 32 -1.64 -5.17 31.52
CA GLN A 32 -0.25 -5.62 31.68
C GLN A 32 0.71 -5.05 30.60
N TYR A 33 0.24 -4.92 29.35
CA TYR A 33 1.07 -4.51 28.21
C TYR A 33 0.48 -3.38 27.35
N ASN A 34 -0.69 -2.84 27.72
CA ASN A 34 -1.36 -1.80 26.96
C ASN A 34 -2.19 -0.88 27.86
N TYR A 35 -2.48 0.31 27.34
CA TYR A 35 -3.61 1.11 27.77
C TYR A 35 -4.77 0.89 26.80
N GLU A 36 -6.01 0.90 27.28
CA GLU A 36 -7.18 0.75 26.42
C GLU A 36 -8.34 1.67 26.79
N THR A 37 -9.11 2.07 25.77
CA THR A 37 -10.39 2.78 25.91
C THR A 37 -11.36 2.24 24.85
N THR A 38 -12.65 2.32 25.12
CA THR A 38 -13.70 1.97 24.18
C THR A 38 -14.40 3.23 23.69
N ALA A 39 -14.43 3.44 22.38
CA ALA A 39 -15.18 4.49 21.72
C ALA A 39 -16.50 3.92 21.15
N VAL A 40 -17.60 4.63 21.39
CA VAL A 40 -18.95 4.25 20.94
C VAL A 40 -19.59 5.40 20.19
N LYS A 41 -20.08 5.13 18.98
CA LYS A 41 -20.84 6.05 18.12
C LYS A 41 -21.77 5.23 17.23
N ASN A 42 -23.01 5.67 17.00
CA ASN A 42 -24.00 4.98 16.17
C ASN A 42 -24.15 3.46 16.48
N ASN A 43 -24.16 3.11 17.77
CA ASN A 43 -24.23 1.72 18.24
C ASN A 43 -23.04 0.82 17.84
N GLN A 44 -21.99 1.38 17.23
CA GLN A 44 -20.73 0.70 16.95
C GLN A 44 -19.77 0.90 18.12
N LYS A 45 -19.19 -0.21 18.58
CA LYS A 45 -18.24 -0.24 19.69
C LYS A 45 -16.85 -0.60 19.16
N ILE A 46 -15.90 0.32 19.28
CA ILE A 46 -14.53 0.14 18.83
C ILE A 46 -13.59 0.30 20.02
N LYS A 47 -12.75 -0.71 20.27
CA LYS A 47 -11.73 -0.66 21.31
C LYS A 47 -10.42 -0.14 20.72
N VAL A 48 -9.85 0.88 21.35
CA VAL A 48 -8.54 1.45 21.03
C VAL A 48 -7.54 0.95 22.06
N GLN A 49 -6.48 0.29 21.61
CA GLN A 49 -5.45 -0.31 22.45
C GLN A 49 -4.08 0.24 22.08
N VAL A 50 -3.39 0.86 23.03
CA VAL A 50 -2.02 1.38 22.86
C VAL A 50 -1.06 0.49 23.63
N TYR A 51 -0.42 -0.44 22.92
CA TYR A 51 0.58 -1.36 23.46
C TYR A 51 1.91 -0.68 23.68
N PHE A 52 2.60 -1.06 24.76
CA PHE A 52 3.97 -0.63 25.05
C PHE A 52 4.87 -1.84 25.30
N GLY A 53 6.06 -1.84 24.69
CA GLY A 53 7.03 -2.93 24.86
C GLY A 53 8.46 -2.51 24.52
N LYS A 54 9.37 -3.50 24.45
CA LYS A 54 10.78 -3.26 24.10
C LYS A 54 10.94 -2.60 22.72
N LYS A 55 10.06 -2.94 21.77
CA LYS A 55 10.07 -2.45 20.37
C LYS A 55 9.41 -1.08 20.17
N GLY A 56 8.88 -0.44 21.23
CA GLY A 56 8.22 0.87 21.13
C GLY A 56 6.75 0.84 21.54
N VAL A 57 5.98 1.78 20.98
CA VAL A 57 4.53 1.95 21.21
C VAL A 57 3.78 1.62 19.93
N LYS A 58 2.67 0.90 20.02
CA LYS A 58 1.82 0.52 18.88
C LYS A 58 0.35 0.68 19.22
N THR A 59 -0.40 1.37 18.37
CA THR A 59 -1.86 1.49 18.50
C THR A 59 -2.56 0.44 17.63
N VAL A 60 -3.58 -0.20 18.19
CA VAL A 60 -4.40 -1.25 17.55
C VAL A 60 -5.87 -0.93 17.79
N LEU A 61 -6.68 -1.07 16.74
CA LEU A 61 -8.13 -0.91 16.79
C LEU A 61 -8.80 -2.28 16.68
N GLN A 62 -9.77 -2.54 17.56
CA GLN A 62 -10.55 -3.77 17.57
C GLN A 62 -12.05 -3.44 17.49
N GLY A 63 -12.71 -3.93 16.46
CA GLY A 63 -14.12 -3.65 16.17
C GLY A 63 -14.46 -4.07 14.73
N ASN A 64 -15.66 -3.73 14.28
CA ASN A 64 -16.07 -3.95 12.89
C ASN A 64 -15.29 -3.00 11.95
N ASN A 65 -14.31 -3.54 11.22
CA ASN A 65 -13.45 -2.74 10.33
C ASN A 65 -14.16 -2.15 9.10
N LEU A 66 -15.37 -2.64 8.79
CA LEU A 66 -16.21 -2.13 7.70
C LEU A 66 -17.08 -0.94 8.13
N SER A 67 -17.14 -0.60 9.42
CA SER A 67 -17.98 0.51 9.88
C SER A 67 -17.31 1.87 9.61
N ALA A 68 -18.12 2.88 9.30
CA ALA A 68 -17.64 4.25 9.10
C ALA A 68 -16.92 4.79 10.34
N GLU A 69 -17.39 4.41 11.53
CA GLU A 69 -16.82 4.77 12.83
C GLU A 69 -15.42 4.18 13.03
N TYR A 70 -15.17 2.95 12.56
CA TYR A 70 -13.84 2.35 12.63
C TYR A 70 -12.86 3.14 11.76
N GLN A 71 -13.27 3.50 10.55
CA GLN A 71 -12.47 4.29 9.62
C GLN A 71 -12.20 5.71 10.15
N GLU A 72 -13.19 6.32 10.81
CA GLU A 72 -13.05 7.63 11.47
C GLU A 72 -12.06 7.57 12.65
N ILE A 73 -12.11 6.53 13.48
CA ILE A 73 -11.12 6.34 14.56
C ILE A 73 -9.73 6.08 13.97
N GLN A 74 -9.64 5.30 12.90
CA GLN A 74 -8.38 4.99 12.23
C GLN A 74 -7.70 6.25 11.66
N SER A 75 -8.46 7.18 11.07
CA SER A 75 -7.92 8.45 10.58
C SER A 75 -7.41 9.34 11.71
N ILE A 76 -8.16 9.43 12.80
CA ILE A 76 -7.79 10.18 14.03
C ILE A 76 -6.48 9.64 14.64
N VAL A 77 -6.33 8.31 14.70
CA VAL A 77 -5.16 7.63 15.27
C VAL A 77 -3.93 7.78 14.36
N ASN A 78 -4.11 7.69 13.04
CA ASN A 78 -3.01 7.77 12.08
C ASN A 78 -2.50 9.19 11.83
N GLY A 79 -3.12 10.21 12.44
CA GLY A 79 -2.67 11.60 12.36
C GLY A 79 -3.03 12.32 11.06
N ASN A 80 -3.90 11.72 10.23
CA ASN A 80 -4.46 12.42 9.08
C ASN A 80 -5.59 13.32 9.58
N ILE A 81 -5.32 14.62 9.63
CA ILE A 81 -6.36 15.64 9.61
C ILE A 81 -7.30 15.25 8.46
N LEU A 82 -8.60 15.19 8.76
CA LEU A 82 -9.67 15.19 7.76
C LEU A 82 -9.55 16.50 6.96
N MET A 83 -8.64 16.55 5.97
CA MET A 83 -9.04 17.09 4.68
C MET A 83 -10.14 16.16 4.20
N ASP A 84 -11.22 16.72 3.67
CA ASP A 84 -12.33 16.02 3.04
C ASP A 84 -11.83 14.95 2.06
N PHE A 85 -11.53 13.76 2.58
CA PHE A 85 -11.77 12.54 1.87
C PHE A 85 -13.18 12.11 2.26
N LYS A 86 -14.16 12.93 1.83
CA LYS A 86 -15.21 12.28 1.06
C LYS A 86 -14.45 11.42 0.06
N VAL A 87 -14.55 10.10 0.19
CA VAL A 87 -14.31 9.23 -0.95
C VAL A 87 -15.38 9.65 -1.92
N ASP A 88 -15.11 10.74 -2.63
CA ASP A 88 -15.75 11.05 -3.84
C ASP A 88 -15.37 9.85 -4.71
N ASN A 89 -16.32 8.99 -5.01
CA ASN A 89 -16.15 8.00 -6.07
C ASN A 89 -15.81 8.69 -7.41
N GLN A 90 -15.82 10.03 -7.46
CA GLN A 90 -15.26 10.88 -8.51
C GLN A 90 -13.72 10.98 -8.52
N LEU A 91 -13.00 10.46 -7.51
CA LEU A 91 -11.53 10.36 -7.52
C LEU A 91 -11.01 9.00 -8.02
N GLN A 92 -11.85 8.18 -8.65
CA GLN A 92 -11.37 7.46 -9.83
C GLN A 92 -11.15 8.53 -10.90
N LYS A 93 -10.01 9.23 -10.84
CA LYS A 93 -9.49 9.86 -12.06
C LYS A 93 -9.28 8.71 -13.03
N ASN A 94 -10.26 8.51 -13.91
CA ASN A 94 -10.07 7.75 -15.13
C ASN A 94 -9.12 8.59 -15.95
N TYR A 95 -7.82 8.37 -15.72
CA TYR A 95 -6.80 8.88 -16.61
C TYR A 95 -7.02 8.16 -17.94
N ASP A 96 -7.29 8.93 -19.00
CA ASP A 96 -7.47 8.37 -20.34
C ASP A 96 -6.22 7.61 -20.80
N GLU A 97 -5.06 8.00 -20.26
CA GLU A 97 -3.75 7.42 -20.52
C GLU A 97 -2.89 7.43 -19.26
N TYR A 98 -2.19 6.34 -18.99
CA TYR A 98 -1.24 6.22 -17.88
C TYR A 98 -0.17 5.16 -18.15
N ILE A 99 0.94 5.23 -17.41
CA ILE A 99 1.96 4.18 -17.38
C ILE A 99 1.88 3.48 -16.02
N GLY A 100 1.54 2.19 -16.05
CA GLY A 100 1.61 1.32 -14.88
C GLY A 100 2.98 0.64 -14.78
N THR A 101 3.46 0.40 -13.55
CA THR A 101 4.76 -0.25 -13.32
C THR A 101 4.67 -1.20 -12.13
N ASP A 102 5.37 -2.33 -12.19
CA ASP A 102 5.44 -3.28 -11.07
C ASP A 102 6.74 -4.10 -11.12
N GLU A 103 7.09 -4.72 -9.99
CA GLU A 103 8.28 -5.57 -9.84
C GLU A 103 7.99 -6.99 -9.35
N THR A 104 8.90 -7.90 -9.64
CA THR A 104 8.96 -9.24 -9.05
C THR A 104 10.41 -9.64 -8.78
N GLY A 105 10.64 -10.60 -7.87
CA GLY A 105 11.98 -11.05 -7.49
C GLY A 105 12.60 -10.34 -6.29
N LYS A 106 11.93 -9.35 -5.68
CA LYS A 106 12.46 -8.62 -4.51
C LYS A 106 12.64 -9.50 -3.27
N GLY A 107 11.70 -10.42 -3.05
CA GLY A 107 11.70 -11.33 -1.90
C GLY A 107 12.33 -12.70 -2.19
N ASP A 108 12.67 -12.95 -3.46
CA ASP A 108 13.20 -14.23 -3.90
C ASP A 108 14.71 -14.28 -3.70
N TYR A 109 15.20 -15.37 -3.11
CA TYR A 109 16.63 -15.57 -2.94
C TYR A 109 17.31 -15.94 -4.26
N PHE A 110 16.59 -16.67 -5.12
CA PHE A 110 17.08 -17.12 -6.42
C PHE A 110 16.38 -16.36 -7.54
N GLY A 111 17.10 -16.19 -8.65
CA GLY A 111 16.57 -15.58 -9.86
C GLY A 111 16.78 -14.06 -9.92
N PRO A 112 16.37 -13.45 -11.02
CA PRO A 112 16.57 -12.03 -11.27
C PRO A 112 15.55 -11.16 -10.52
N LEU A 113 15.94 -9.89 -10.30
CA LEU A 113 14.97 -8.83 -10.01
C LEU A 113 14.44 -8.28 -11.33
N VAL A 114 13.12 -8.32 -11.54
CA VAL A 114 12.48 -7.88 -12.79
C VAL A 114 11.54 -6.73 -12.50
N VAL A 115 11.66 -5.66 -13.29
CA VAL A 115 10.75 -4.51 -13.26
C VAL A 115 10.18 -4.31 -14.65
N ALA A 116 8.87 -4.12 -14.73
CA ALA A 116 8.17 -3.86 -15.98
C ALA A 116 7.32 -2.59 -15.88
N ALA A 117 7.17 -1.91 -17.00
CA ALA A 117 6.19 -0.83 -17.16
C ALA A 117 5.41 -1.01 -18.46
N MET A 118 4.16 -0.56 -18.47
CA MET A 118 3.29 -0.57 -19.64
C MET A 118 2.46 0.72 -19.71
N PHE A 119 2.46 1.37 -20.87
CA PHE A 119 1.53 2.42 -21.24
C PHE A 119 0.18 1.81 -21.57
N VAL A 120 -0.87 2.40 -21.02
CA VAL A 120 -2.26 1.98 -21.17
C VAL A 120 -3.09 3.22 -21.48
N ASN A 121 -3.84 3.16 -22.57
CA ASN A 121 -4.97 4.05 -22.83
C ASN A 121 -6.28 3.26 -22.73
N LYS A 122 -7.42 3.91 -22.94
CA LYS A 122 -8.73 3.26 -22.86
C LYS A 122 -8.88 2.01 -23.75
N ASP A 123 -8.43 2.08 -25.00
CA ASP A 123 -8.56 0.94 -25.94
C ASP A 123 -7.68 -0.23 -25.50
N ILE A 124 -6.43 0.03 -25.14
CA ILE A 124 -5.50 -0.99 -24.62
C ILE A 124 -6.05 -1.59 -23.32
N GLN A 125 -6.68 -0.79 -22.46
CA GLN A 125 -7.28 -1.26 -21.22
C GLN A 125 -8.40 -2.27 -21.51
N GLU A 126 -9.31 -1.96 -22.43
CA GLU A 126 -10.39 -2.87 -22.83
C GLU A 126 -9.82 -4.18 -23.41
N GLU A 127 -8.81 -4.09 -24.27
CA GLU A 127 -8.14 -5.25 -24.83
C GLU A 127 -7.38 -6.11 -23.78
N LEU A 128 -6.80 -5.48 -22.74
CA LEU A 128 -6.15 -6.21 -21.64
C LEU A 128 -7.17 -6.97 -20.79
N LEU A 129 -8.36 -6.39 -20.57
CA LEU A 129 -9.44 -7.08 -19.87
C LEU A 129 -9.94 -8.29 -20.67
N GLU A 130 -10.05 -8.18 -22.00
CA GLU A 130 -10.37 -9.32 -22.86
C GLU A 130 -9.32 -10.44 -22.81
N LEU A 131 -8.07 -10.10 -22.50
CA LEU A 131 -6.98 -11.06 -22.30
C LEU A 131 -7.00 -11.74 -20.92
N ASP A 132 -7.98 -11.47 -20.06
CA ASP A 132 -8.07 -11.93 -18.65
C ASP A 132 -6.91 -11.41 -17.79
N VAL A 133 -6.43 -10.18 -18.05
CA VAL A 133 -5.46 -9.51 -17.17
C VAL A 133 -6.17 -9.09 -15.88
N ARG A 134 -5.69 -9.60 -14.75
CA ARG A 134 -6.17 -9.32 -13.39
C ARG A 134 -5.05 -9.55 -12.38
N ASP A 135 -5.35 -9.51 -11.09
CA ASP A 135 -4.37 -9.78 -10.03
C ASP A 135 -3.65 -11.11 -10.32
N SER A 136 -2.32 -11.03 -10.45
CA SER A 136 -1.47 -12.15 -10.83
C SER A 136 -1.53 -13.30 -9.82
N LYS A 137 -1.93 -13.02 -8.57
CA LYS A 137 -2.13 -14.03 -7.52
C LYS A 137 -3.32 -14.95 -7.79
N GLU A 138 -4.26 -14.55 -8.64
CA GLU A 138 -5.40 -15.36 -9.05
C GLU A 138 -5.13 -16.20 -10.32
N LEU A 139 -3.96 -16.03 -10.92
CA LEU A 139 -3.58 -16.67 -12.18
C LEU A 139 -2.55 -17.79 -11.91
N THR A 140 -2.63 -18.86 -12.69
CA THR A 140 -1.60 -19.90 -12.70
C THR A 140 -0.44 -19.49 -13.59
N ASP A 141 0.76 -20.02 -13.35
CA ASP A 141 1.96 -19.72 -14.15
C ASP A 141 1.75 -19.97 -15.66
N TYR A 142 1.02 -21.04 -16.00
CA TYR A 142 0.66 -21.34 -17.39
C TYR A 142 -0.21 -20.23 -18.01
N LYS A 143 -1.18 -19.68 -17.26
CA LYS A 143 -1.99 -18.56 -17.71
C LYS A 143 -1.15 -17.29 -17.84
N ILE A 144 -0.29 -17.01 -16.86
CA ILE A 144 0.61 -15.84 -16.88
C ILE A 144 1.50 -15.87 -18.12
N ASP A 145 2.15 -17.01 -18.42
CA ASP A 145 2.98 -17.17 -19.62
C ASP A 145 2.17 -16.96 -20.91
N GLY A 146 0.97 -17.54 -20.99
CA GLY A 146 0.07 -17.36 -22.12
C GLY A 146 -0.37 -15.89 -22.33
N ILE A 147 -0.76 -15.21 -21.26
CA ILE A 147 -1.17 -13.79 -21.28
C ILE A 147 0.03 -12.91 -21.65
N ALA A 148 1.19 -13.12 -21.02
CA ALA A 148 2.39 -12.35 -21.30
C ALA A 148 2.81 -12.46 -22.78
N LYS A 149 2.75 -13.66 -23.38
CA LYS A 149 3.00 -13.86 -24.82
C LYS A 149 2.02 -13.07 -25.70
N LYS A 150 0.73 -13.05 -25.33
CA LYS A 150 -0.29 -12.28 -26.06
C LYS A 150 -0.05 -10.77 -25.94
N ILE A 151 0.21 -10.26 -24.74
CA ILE A 151 0.53 -8.84 -24.51
C ILE A 151 1.76 -8.43 -25.33
N LYS A 152 2.85 -9.21 -25.27
CA LYS A 152 4.08 -8.92 -26.02
C LYS A 152 3.86 -8.88 -27.53
N LYS A 153 3.00 -9.77 -28.04
CA LYS A 153 2.68 -9.83 -29.48
C LYS A 153 1.77 -8.67 -29.91
N LYS A 154 0.77 -8.32 -29.09
CA LYS A 154 -0.26 -7.32 -29.43
C LYS A 154 0.25 -5.89 -29.23
N PHE A 155 1.04 -5.65 -28.18
CA PHE A 155 1.50 -4.32 -27.76
C PHE A 155 3.03 -4.19 -27.69
N PRO A 156 3.79 -4.52 -28.75
CA PRO A 156 5.25 -4.61 -28.71
C PRO A 156 5.97 -3.29 -28.39
N LYS A 157 5.28 -2.14 -28.50
CA LYS A 157 5.85 -0.80 -28.24
C LYS A 157 5.30 -0.13 -26.98
N ASN A 158 4.37 -0.75 -26.28
CA ASN A 158 3.70 -0.13 -25.13
C ASN A 158 4.32 -0.55 -23.81
N PHE A 159 5.31 -1.45 -23.78
CA PHE A 159 5.94 -1.89 -22.53
C PHE A 159 7.46 -1.84 -22.59
N SER A 160 8.08 -1.78 -21.43
CA SER A 160 9.52 -1.95 -21.23
C SER A 160 9.75 -2.89 -20.04
N VAL A 161 10.75 -3.76 -20.14
CA VAL A 161 11.16 -4.65 -19.06
C VAL A 161 12.66 -4.50 -18.82
N ILE A 162 13.04 -4.39 -17.54
CA ILE A 162 14.42 -4.49 -17.10
C ILE A 162 14.55 -5.78 -16.28
N VAL A 163 15.45 -6.65 -16.70
CA VAL A 163 15.84 -7.86 -15.98
C VAL A 163 17.21 -7.62 -15.37
N ILE A 164 17.32 -7.73 -14.05
CA ILE A 164 18.57 -7.58 -13.30
C ILE A 164 18.96 -8.96 -12.80
N GLU A 165 19.82 -9.62 -13.57
CA GLU A 165 20.39 -10.93 -13.24
C GLU A 165 21.17 -10.90 -11.91
N PRO A 166 21.24 -12.03 -11.16
CA PRO A 166 21.88 -12.09 -9.84
C PRO A 166 23.29 -11.49 -9.78
N GLU A 167 24.12 -11.74 -10.79
CA GLU A 167 25.48 -11.18 -10.84
C GLU A 167 25.47 -9.65 -10.93
N LYS A 168 24.57 -9.09 -11.77
CA LYS A 168 24.42 -7.65 -11.92
C LYS A 168 23.74 -7.03 -10.71
N TYR A 169 22.77 -7.74 -10.12
CA TYR A 169 22.12 -7.33 -8.88
C TYR A 169 23.16 -7.10 -7.78
N ASN A 170 24.06 -8.07 -7.54
CA ASN A 170 25.10 -7.95 -6.52
C ASN A 170 26.00 -6.74 -6.75
N LYS A 171 26.47 -6.52 -7.99
CA LYS A 171 27.28 -5.35 -8.37
C LYS A 171 26.53 -4.02 -8.17
N LEU A 172 25.24 -3.97 -8.48
CA LEU A 172 24.42 -2.77 -8.29
C LEU A 172 24.11 -2.55 -6.82
N TYR A 173 23.88 -3.61 -6.06
CA TYR A 173 23.63 -3.55 -4.63
C TYR A 173 24.82 -2.95 -3.87
N GLU A 174 26.06 -3.27 -4.25
CA GLU A 174 27.26 -2.63 -3.69
C GLU A 174 27.28 -1.11 -3.87
N LYS A 175 26.74 -0.61 -5.00
CA LYS A 175 26.65 0.83 -5.31
C LYS A 175 25.49 1.51 -4.59
N PHE A 176 24.30 0.93 -4.65
CA PHE A 176 23.09 1.52 -4.09
C PHE A 176 22.96 1.32 -2.58
N LYS A 177 23.51 0.22 -2.05
CA LYS A 177 23.43 -0.25 -0.66
C LYS A 177 22.01 -0.41 -0.09
N ASN A 178 20.99 -0.29 -0.94
CA ASN A 178 19.59 -0.37 -0.58
C ASN A 178 18.78 -0.85 -1.79
N VAL A 179 18.05 -1.96 -1.65
CA VAL A 179 17.24 -2.54 -2.72
C VAL A 179 16.15 -1.59 -3.19
N ASN A 180 15.56 -0.79 -2.30
CA ASN A 180 14.52 0.17 -2.68
C ASN A 180 15.09 1.29 -3.56
N HIS A 181 16.35 1.70 -3.37
CA HIS A 181 16.98 2.67 -4.28
C HIS A 181 17.26 2.07 -5.66
N LEU A 182 17.70 0.81 -5.71
CA LEU A 182 17.86 0.07 -6.95
C LEU A 182 16.52 -0.07 -7.70
N LEU A 183 15.45 -0.41 -6.98
CA LEU A 183 14.09 -0.49 -7.52
C LEU A 183 13.62 0.87 -8.03
N ASN A 184 13.75 1.94 -7.25
CA ASN A 184 13.34 3.29 -7.67
C ASN A 184 14.03 3.70 -8.98
N TRP A 185 15.33 3.38 -9.12
CA TRP A 185 16.05 3.58 -10.38
C TRP A 185 15.48 2.74 -11.51
N ALA A 186 15.22 1.44 -11.28
CA ALA A 186 14.69 0.54 -12.29
C ALA A 186 13.27 0.94 -12.75
N HIS A 187 12.36 1.28 -11.82
CA HIS A 187 11.02 1.80 -12.12
C HIS A 187 11.11 3.09 -12.94
N SER A 188 11.93 4.05 -12.52
CA SER A 188 12.13 5.30 -13.27
C SER A 188 12.62 5.02 -14.69
N LYS A 189 13.53 4.05 -14.84
CA LYS A 189 14.12 3.69 -16.13
C LYS A 189 13.12 3.01 -17.06
N VAL A 190 12.29 2.08 -16.57
CA VAL A 190 11.26 1.45 -17.42
C VAL A 190 10.19 2.44 -17.84
N VAL A 191 9.79 3.37 -16.97
CA VAL A 191 8.85 4.45 -17.31
C VAL A 191 9.43 5.35 -18.39
N GLU A 192 10.68 5.80 -18.23
CA GLU A 192 11.38 6.62 -19.23
C GLU A 192 11.45 5.91 -20.59
N ASN A 193 11.73 4.60 -20.61
CA ASN A 193 11.78 3.82 -21.84
C ASN A 193 10.40 3.75 -22.52
N VAL A 194 9.33 3.49 -21.76
CA VAL A 194 7.96 3.45 -22.30
C VAL A 194 7.54 4.81 -22.84
N PHE A 195 7.86 5.88 -22.11
CA PHE A 195 7.56 7.26 -22.53
C PHE A 195 8.28 7.62 -23.84
N LYS A 196 9.54 7.22 -24.03
CA LYS A 196 10.25 7.44 -25.29
C LYS A 196 9.65 6.69 -26.49
N LEU A 197 8.96 5.59 -26.24
CA LEU A 197 8.27 4.82 -27.29
C LEU A 197 6.86 5.37 -27.59
N ASN A 198 6.30 6.17 -26.68
CA ASN A 198 4.95 6.75 -26.74
C ASN A 198 5.03 8.21 -26.23
N PRO A 199 5.62 9.13 -27.02
CA PRO A 199 5.92 10.50 -26.61
C PRO A 199 4.69 11.42 -26.54
#